data_AF-A0A803LJK2-F1
#
_entry.id   AF-A0A803LJK2-F1
#
_cell.length_a   1.000
_cell.length_b   1.000
_cell.length_c   1.000
_cell.angle_alpha   90.00
_cell.angle_beta   90.00
_cell.angle_gamma   90.00
#
_symmetry.space_group_name_H-M   'P 1'
#
loop_
_entity.id
_entity.type
_entity.pdbx_description
1 polymer ?
#
loop_
_entity_poly.entity_id
_entity_poly.type
_entity_poly.pdbx_seq_one_letter_code
_entity_poly.pdbx_strand_id
1 'polypeptide(L)'
;MDAIERDWYRRRASSITPVAHFFGILSIILLLVWLLHYRGGLSLDSDNPYRILNVHIFLMFFGFIFFAGQGLGTFIVYGIQWFFGFVTFWLPRPGATRARLAPWHVCFGRALLYFAICTAETGLMQLFTILKLANSNEGRLINFTGLAILIFGISVDLVIAISRYY
;
A
#
# COMPACT_ATOMS: atom_id res chain seq x y z
N MET A 1 -15.32 -27.87 -12.36
CA MET A 1 -14.58 -26.89 -13.17
C MET A 1 -13.99 -27.61 -14.35
N ASP A 2 -14.54 -27.34 -15.53
CA ASP A 2 -14.07 -27.96 -16.77
C ASP A 2 -12.76 -27.29 -17.25
N ALA A 3 -12.16 -27.83 -18.31
CA ALA A 3 -10.90 -27.30 -18.84
C ALA A 3 -11.06 -25.89 -19.44
N ILE A 4 -12.27 -25.53 -19.88
CA ILE A 4 -12.57 -24.26 -20.55
C ILE A 4 -12.61 -23.14 -19.50
N GLU A 5 -13.26 -23.36 -18.36
CA GLU A 5 -13.31 -22.40 -17.25
C GLU A 5 -11.90 -22.06 -16.72
N ARG A 6 -11.05 -23.07 -16.50
CA ARG A 6 -9.66 -22.85 -16.05
C ARG A 6 -8.85 -22.03 -17.05
N ASP A 7 -9.01 -22.31 -18.34
CA ASP A 7 -8.31 -21.59 -19.41
C ASP A 7 -8.79 -20.13 -19.49
N TRP A 8 -10.08 -19.90 -19.27
CA TRP A 8 -10.68 -18.57 -19.20
C TRP A 8 -10.11 -17.75 -18.04
N TYR A 9 -10.09 -18.31 -16.82
CA TYR A 9 -9.53 -17.65 -15.64
C TYR A 9 -8.03 -17.36 -15.80
N ARG A 10 -7.26 -18.31 -16.34
CA ARG A 10 -5.83 -18.13 -16.64
C ARG A 10 -5.58 -16.98 -17.61
N ARG A 11 -6.31 -16.91 -18.73
CA ARG A 11 -6.21 -15.82 -19.71
C ARG A 11 -6.61 -14.47 -19.12
N ARG A 12 -7.62 -14.46 -18.23
CA ARG A 12 -8.06 -13.24 -17.58
C ARG A 12 -7.04 -12.72 -16.58
N ALA A 13 -6.47 -13.59 -15.75
CA ALA A 13 -5.37 -13.24 -14.85
C ALA A 13 -4.16 -12.69 -15.62
N SER A 14 -3.75 -13.37 -16.71
CA SER A 14 -2.63 -12.91 -17.54
C SER A 14 -2.89 -11.57 -18.22
N SER A 15 -4.14 -11.22 -18.50
CA SER A 15 -4.51 -9.94 -19.10
C SER A 15 -4.46 -8.77 -18.11
N ILE A 16 -4.65 -9.03 -16.81
CA ILE A 16 -4.64 -7.99 -15.77
C ILE A 16 -3.22 -7.75 -15.24
N THR A 17 -2.34 -8.77 -15.28
CA THR A 17 -0.95 -8.65 -14.85
C THR A 17 -0.18 -7.47 -15.48
N PRO A 18 -0.27 -7.18 -16.80
CA PRO A 18 0.38 -6.02 -17.41
C PRO A 18 -0.12 -4.69 -16.84
N VAL A 19 -1.41 -4.59 -16.50
CA VAL A 19 -2.01 -3.39 -15.90
C VAL A 19 -1.37 -3.12 -14.53
N ALA A 20 -1.23 -4.16 -13.70
CA ALA A 20 -0.55 -4.04 -12.41
C ALA A 20 0.90 -3.55 -12.58
N HIS A 21 1.67 -4.12 -13.50
CA HIS A 21 3.06 -3.71 -13.73
C HIS A 21 3.14 -2.26 -14.23
N PHE A 22 2.28 -1.87 -15.16
CA PHE A 22 2.24 -0.50 -15.69
C PHE A 22 2.00 0.52 -14.58
N PHE A 23 0.95 0.34 -13.77
CA PHE A 23 0.63 1.27 -12.68
C PHE A 23 1.64 1.24 -11.53
N GLY A 24 2.27 0.09 -11.27
CA GLY A 24 3.35 -0.02 -10.30
C GLY A 24 4.62 0.73 -10.74
N ILE A 25 5.02 0.60 -12.01
CA ILE A 25 6.16 1.36 -12.55
C ILE A 25 5.83 2.86 -12.60
N LEU A 26 4.60 3.20 -13.01
CA LEU A 26 4.14 4.58 -13.05
C LEU A 26 4.19 5.24 -11.66
N SER A 27 3.69 4.57 -10.61
CA SER A 27 3.71 5.13 -9.26
C SER A 27 5.13 5.39 -8.75
N ILE A 28 6.09 4.50 -9.06
CA ILE A 28 7.52 4.68 -8.75
C ILE A 28 8.07 5.91 -9.47
N ILE A 29 7.82 6.04 -10.77
CA ILE A 29 8.30 7.18 -11.57
C ILE A 29 7.73 8.49 -11.03
N LEU A 30 6.42 8.56 -10.77
CA LEU A 30 5.79 9.78 -10.26
C LEU A 30 6.31 10.16 -8.87
N LEU A 31 6.55 9.17 -8.00
CA LEU A 31 7.18 9.39 -6.69
C LEU A 31 8.61 9.93 -6.84
N LEU A 32 9.41 9.35 -7.75
CA LEU A 32 10.78 9.81 -8.01
C LEU A 32 10.80 11.23 -8.59
N VAL A 33 9.93 11.55 -9.54
CA VAL A 33 9.79 12.91 -10.07
C VAL A 33 9.44 13.87 -8.94
N TRP A 34 8.49 13.50 -8.09
CA TRP A 34 8.11 14.34 -6.95
C TRP A 34 9.28 14.59 -5.98
N LEU A 35 10.03 13.54 -5.62
CA LEU A 35 11.18 13.65 -4.73
C LEU A 35 12.33 14.47 -5.35
N LEU A 36 12.70 14.20 -6.60
CA LEU A 36 13.88 14.78 -7.23
C LEU A 36 13.64 16.20 -7.77
N HIS A 37 12.40 16.52 -8.18
CA HIS A 37 12.09 17.81 -8.78
C HIS A 37 11.55 18.84 -7.77
N TYR A 38 10.80 18.42 -6.74
CA TYR A 38 10.05 19.35 -5.88
C TYR A 38 10.57 19.47 -4.43
N ARG A 39 11.22 18.46 -3.86
CA ARG A 39 11.43 18.37 -2.38
C ARG A 39 12.64 19.11 -1.79
N GLY A 40 13.03 20.26 -2.35
CA GLY A 40 14.17 21.09 -1.93
C GLY A 40 14.18 21.72 -0.51
N GLY A 41 13.54 21.12 0.51
CA GLY A 41 13.67 21.49 1.94
C GLY A 41 12.39 22.00 2.63
N LEU A 42 12.36 21.97 3.97
CA LEU A 42 11.27 22.45 4.84
C LEU A 42 11.82 23.41 5.91
N SER A 43 11.25 24.60 6.06
CA SER A 43 11.52 25.52 7.18
C SER A 43 10.28 25.66 8.07
N LEU A 44 10.47 25.50 9.39
CA LEU A 44 9.42 25.49 10.42
C LEU A 44 9.61 26.63 11.43
N ASP A 45 9.93 27.83 10.94
CA ASP A 45 10.23 28.97 11.81
C ASP A 45 9.02 29.92 11.95
N SER A 46 8.77 30.38 13.17
CA SER A 46 7.66 31.27 13.52
C SER A 46 7.93 31.92 14.87
N ASP A 47 7.93 33.26 14.94
CA ASP A 47 8.21 34.04 16.15
C ASP A 47 7.22 33.86 17.33
N ASN A 48 6.07 33.20 17.11
CA ASN A 48 5.05 33.00 18.16
C ASN A 48 5.09 31.59 18.80
N PRO A 49 5.43 31.47 20.09
CA PRO A 49 5.64 30.18 20.76
C PRO A 49 4.38 29.31 20.86
N TYR A 50 3.18 29.90 20.94
CA TYR A 50 1.92 29.13 21.01
C TYR A 50 1.60 28.42 19.69
N ARG A 51 2.03 28.98 18.55
CA ARG A 51 1.84 28.35 17.23
C ARG A 51 2.77 27.15 17.05
N ILE A 52 4.00 27.23 17.57
CA ILE A 52 4.96 26.12 17.57
C ILE A 52 4.39 24.95 18.38
N LEU A 53 3.84 25.21 19.58
CA LEU A 53 3.26 24.16 20.42
C LEU A 53 2.03 23.49 19.78
N ASN A 54 1.16 24.26 19.12
CA ASN A 54 -0.01 23.70 18.42
C ASN A 54 0.42 22.77 17.27
N VAL A 55 1.42 23.18 16.47
CA VAL A 55 1.99 22.34 15.41
C VAL A 55 2.63 21.09 16.00
N HIS A 56 3.35 21.22 17.12
CA HIS A 56 3.97 20.09 17.81
C HIS A 56 2.93 19.05 18.24
N ILE A 57 1.89 19.43 18.99
CA ILE A 57 0.84 18.50 19.46
C ILE A 57 0.11 17.86 18.28
N PHE A 58 -0.20 18.64 17.26
CA PHE A 58 -0.82 18.15 16.03
C PHE A 58 0.04 17.10 15.34
N LEU A 59 1.35 17.34 15.19
CA LEU A 59 2.29 16.40 14.57
C LEU A 59 2.52 15.15 15.42
N MET A 60 2.48 15.24 16.75
CA MET A 60 2.58 14.06 17.61
C MET A 60 1.37 13.13 17.45
N PHE A 61 0.15 13.68 17.46
CA PHE A 61 -1.04 12.86 17.33
C PHE A 61 -1.22 12.30 15.91
N PHE A 62 -1.26 13.18 14.90
CA PHE A 62 -1.50 12.71 13.53
C PHE A 62 -0.25 12.06 12.94
N GLY A 63 0.93 12.65 13.10
CA GLY A 63 2.18 12.12 12.56
C GLY A 63 2.64 10.84 13.28
N PHE A 64 3.00 10.95 14.56
CA PHE A 64 3.59 9.82 15.30
C PHE A 64 2.58 8.73 15.68
N ILE A 65 1.41 9.09 16.21
CA ILE A 65 0.46 8.08 16.70
C ILE A 65 -0.36 7.48 15.55
N PHE A 66 -0.96 8.32 14.70
CA PHE A 66 -1.89 7.85 13.67
C PHE A 66 -1.19 7.32 12.41
N PHE A 67 -0.43 8.16 11.70
CA PHE A 67 0.18 7.78 10.42
C PHE A 67 1.38 6.84 10.59
N ALA A 68 2.34 7.20 11.46
CA ALA A 68 3.47 6.32 11.73
C ALA A 68 3.03 5.04 12.46
N GLY A 69 2.02 5.10 13.33
CA GLY A 69 1.40 3.92 13.93
C GLY A 69 0.77 2.98 12.90
N GLN A 70 0.06 3.49 11.90
CA GLN A 70 -0.46 2.67 10.79
C GLN A 70 0.67 2.03 9.96
N GLY A 71 1.74 2.78 9.67
CA GLY A 71 2.92 2.27 9.00
C GLY A 71 3.60 1.13 9.76
N LEU A 72 3.84 1.34 11.06
CA LEU A 72 4.42 0.34 11.94
C LEU A 72 3.51 -0.88 12.09
N GLY A 73 2.21 -0.67 12.26
CA GLY A 73 1.22 -1.73 12.33
C GLY A 73 1.21 -2.60 11.07
N THR A 74 1.22 -1.97 9.89
CA THR A 74 1.32 -2.67 8.60
C THR A 74 2.58 -3.53 8.54
N PHE A 75 3.73 -2.97 8.93
CA PHE A 75 5.01 -3.67 8.93
C PHE A 75 5.04 -4.86 9.90
N ILE A 76 4.54 -4.69 11.12
CA ILE A 76 4.50 -5.75 12.14
C ILE A 76 3.57 -6.88 11.69
N VAL A 77 2.35 -6.56 11.26
CA VAL A 77 1.38 -7.58 10.81
C VAL A 77 1.92 -8.31 9.56
N TYR A 78 2.65 -7.61 8.69
CA TYR A 78 3.33 -8.24 7.55
C TYR A 78 4.37 -9.26 8.03
N GLY A 79 5.21 -8.89 8.99
CA GLY A 79 6.20 -9.80 9.58
C GLY A 79 5.56 -11.02 10.23
N ILE A 80 4.46 -10.84 10.97
CA ILE A 80 3.70 -11.94 11.58
C ILE A 80 3.13 -12.86 10.50
N GLN A 81 2.50 -12.30 9.47
CA GLN A 81 1.92 -13.06 8.36
C GLN A 81 2.99 -13.85 7.59
N TRP A 82 4.13 -13.21 7.31
CA TRP A 82 5.28 -13.85 6.66
C TRP A 82 5.81 -15.02 7.49
N PHE A 83 6.01 -14.80 8.80
CA PHE A 83 6.51 -15.83 9.70
C PHE A 83 5.53 -17.01 9.82
N PHE A 84 4.23 -16.75 10.00
CA PHE A 84 3.20 -17.80 10.00
C PHE A 84 3.14 -18.56 8.68
N GLY A 85 3.26 -17.85 7.55
CA GLY A 85 3.33 -18.45 6.22
C GLY A 85 4.53 -19.38 6.08
N PHE A 86 5.73 -18.92 6.48
CA PHE A 86 6.95 -19.70 6.47
C PHE A 86 6.81 -20.98 7.32
N VAL A 87 6.39 -20.84 8.58
CA VAL A 87 6.24 -21.97 9.50
C VAL A 87 5.19 -22.99 9.03
N THR A 88 4.17 -22.54 8.32
CA THR A 88 3.06 -23.41 7.88
C THR A 88 3.32 -24.07 6.53
N PHE A 89 3.88 -23.34 5.56
CA PHE A 89 3.97 -23.79 4.16
C PHE A 89 5.37 -24.18 3.72
N TRP A 90 6.42 -23.69 4.38
CA TRP A 90 7.82 -24.04 4.07
C TRP A 90 8.31 -25.21 4.92
N LEU A 91 8.05 -25.19 6.23
CA LEU A 91 8.44 -26.28 7.12
C LEU A 91 7.56 -27.54 6.92
N PRO A 92 8.07 -28.73 7.29
CA PRO A 92 7.29 -29.96 7.23
C PRO A 92 6.07 -29.86 8.15
N ARG A 93 4.86 -29.91 7.57
CA ARG A 93 3.58 -29.91 8.28
C ARG A 93 2.60 -30.86 7.60
N PRO A 94 1.65 -31.47 8.35
CA PRO A 94 0.61 -32.30 7.76
C PRO A 94 -0.19 -31.55 6.69
N GLY A 95 -0.51 -32.22 5.58
CA GLY A 95 -1.27 -31.64 4.47
C GLY A 95 -2.62 -31.04 4.90
N ALA A 96 -3.29 -31.68 5.86
CA ALA A 96 -4.55 -31.20 6.44
C ALA A 96 -4.41 -29.81 7.12
N THR A 97 -3.31 -29.58 7.85
CA THR A 97 -3.03 -28.30 8.49
C THR A 97 -2.80 -27.20 7.46
N ARG A 98 -2.02 -27.49 6.41
CA ARG A 98 -1.75 -26.55 5.30
C ARG A 98 -3.04 -26.19 4.56
N ALA A 99 -3.87 -27.18 4.24
CA ALA A 99 -5.15 -26.96 3.57
C ALA A 99 -6.12 -26.11 4.41
N ARG A 100 -6.17 -26.33 5.73
CA ARG A 100 -7.01 -25.55 6.66
C ARG A 100 -6.55 -24.11 6.81
N LEU A 101 -5.24 -23.85 6.82
CA LEU A 101 -4.68 -22.52 7.05
C LEU A 101 -4.48 -21.70 5.77
N ALA A 102 -4.38 -22.33 4.60
CA ALA A 102 -4.27 -21.66 3.30
C ALA A 102 -5.32 -20.56 3.04
N PRO A 103 -6.65 -20.78 3.23
CA PRO A 103 -7.63 -19.74 2.98
C PRO A 103 -7.47 -18.53 3.92
N TRP A 104 -7.12 -18.77 5.18
CA TRP A 104 -6.85 -17.70 6.15
C TRP A 104 -5.60 -16.90 5.78
N HIS A 105 -4.50 -17.57 5.44
CA HIS A 105 -3.27 -16.92 5.01
C HIS A 105 -3.50 -16.02 3.79
N VAL A 106 -4.22 -16.52 2.79
CA VAL A 106 -4.57 -15.73 1.59
C VAL A 106 -5.48 -14.54 1.95
N CYS A 107 -6.52 -14.75 2.77
CA CYS A 107 -7.44 -13.68 3.17
C CYS A 107 -6.71 -12.55 3.92
N PHE A 108 -5.93 -12.91 4.94
CA PHE A 108 -5.14 -11.94 5.70
C PHE A 108 -4.06 -11.26 4.84
N GLY A 109 -3.46 -11.97 3.88
CA GLY A 109 -2.50 -11.38 2.93
C GLY A 109 -3.14 -10.29 2.06
N ARG A 110 -4.36 -10.54 1.55
CA ARG A 110 -5.13 -9.55 0.78
C ARG A 110 -5.56 -8.37 1.64
N ALA A 111 -6.04 -8.62 2.87
CA ALA A 111 -6.37 -7.55 3.81
C ALA A 111 -5.16 -6.65 4.11
N LEU A 112 -3.97 -7.25 4.24
CA LEU A 112 -2.74 -6.51 4.48
C LEU A 112 -2.29 -5.68 3.28
N LEU A 113 -2.51 -6.16 2.05
CA LEU A 113 -2.30 -5.36 0.83
C LEU A 113 -3.14 -4.07 0.87
N TYR A 114 -4.42 -4.16 1.22
CA TYR A 114 -5.29 -2.99 1.36
C TYR A 114 -4.83 -2.06 2.48
N PHE A 115 -4.40 -2.62 3.62
CA PHE A 115 -3.89 -1.81 4.73
C PHE A 115 -2.60 -1.06 4.36
N ALA A 116 -1.71 -1.68 3.56
CA ALA A 116 -0.52 -1.03 3.02
C ALA A 116 -0.87 0.11 2.04
N ILE A 117 -1.88 -0.06 1.18
CA ILE A 117 -2.37 1.00 0.29
C ILE A 117 -2.92 2.17 1.10
N CYS A 118 -3.80 1.92 2.07
CA CYS A 118 -4.31 2.95 2.97
C CYS A 118 -3.18 3.69 3.69
N THR A 119 -2.18 2.97 4.17
CA THR A 119 -1.00 3.56 4.83
C THR A 119 -0.21 4.47 3.87
N ALA A 120 0.02 4.03 2.63
CA ALA A 120 0.73 4.82 1.63
C ALA A 120 -0.05 6.08 1.25
N GLU A 121 -1.36 5.96 0.99
CA GLU A 121 -2.22 7.09 0.63
C GLU A 121 -2.39 8.09 1.77
N THR A 122 -2.59 7.62 3.00
CA THR A 122 -2.66 8.50 4.19
C THR A 122 -1.35 9.24 4.43
N GLY A 123 -0.20 8.59 4.23
CA GLY A 123 1.11 9.24 4.27
C GLY A 123 1.30 10.31 3.18
N LEU A 124 0.86 10.04 1.95
CA LEU A 124 0.86 11.02 0.86
C LEU A 124 -0.06 12.21 1.20
N MET A 125 -1.25 11.96 1.75
CA MET A 125 -2.20 13.00 2.17
C MET A 125 -1.70 13.86 3.33
N GLN A 126 -0.98 13.26 4.28
CA GLN A 126 -0.31 13.99 5.35
C GLN A 126 0.67 15.01 4.76
N LEU A 127 1.51 14.55 3.83
CA LEU A 127 2.51 15.39 3.17
C LEU A 127 1.87 16.46 2.28
N PHE A 128 0.81 16.12 1.56
CA PHE A 128 0.01 17.05 0.77
C PHE A 128 -0.55 18.20 1.62
N THR A 129 -1.04 17.87 2.82
CA THR A 129 -1.64 18.83 3.76
C THR A 129 -0.59 19.71 4.39
N ILE A 130 0.53 19.12 4.87
CA ILE A 130 1.64 19.87 5.48
C ILE A 130 2.23 20.87 4.48
N LEU A 131 2.38 20.46 3.23
CA LEU A 131 2.90 21.31 2.16
C LEU A 131 1.86 22.25 1.53
N LYS A 132 0.58 22.15 1.90
CA LYS A 132 -0.51 22.98 1.37
C LYS A 132 -0.61 22.97 -0.17
N LEU A 133 -0.56 21.78 -0.77
CA LEU A 133 -0.44 21.62 -2.23
C LEU A 133 -1.78 21.65 -3.01
N ALA A 134 -2.89 22.05 -2.38
CA ALA A 134 -4.24 21.92 -2.93
C ALA A 134 -4.42 22.44 -4.36
N ASN A 135 -3.77 23.55 -4.71
CA ASN A 135 -3.90 24.21 -6.02
C ASN A 135 -2.61 24.16 -6.85
N SER A 136 -1.60 23.38 -6.44
CA SER A 136 -0.29 23.34 -7.12
C SER A 136 -0.18 22.21 -8.13
N ASN A 137 0.71 22.38 -9.11
CA ASN A 137 1.09 21.31 -10.05
C ASN A 137 1.68 20.09 -9.31
N GLU A 138 2.42 20.35 -8.22
CA GLU A 138 2.94 19.32 -7.32
C GLU A 138 1.81 18.52 -6.65
N GLY A 139 0.74 19.18 -6.19
CA GLY A 139 -0.41 18.51 -5.60
C GLY A 139 -1.14 17.60 -6.58
N ARG A 140 -1.27 18.02 -7.84
CA ARG A 140 -1.81 17.16 -8.91
C ARG A 140 -0.93 15.93 -9.10
N LEU A 141 0.39 16.08 -9.10
CA LEU A 141 1.34 14.98 -9.22
C LEU A 141 1.16 13.96 -8.07
N ILE A 142 1.05 14.42 -6.81
CA ILE A 142 0.80 13.54 -5.65
C ILE A 142 -0.53 12.79 -5.79
N ASN A 143 -1.60 13.47 -6.23
CA ASN A 143 -2.91 12.84 -6.43
C ASN A 143 -2.85 11.74 -7.50
N PHE A 144 -2.15 11.98 -8.61
CA PHE A 144 -1.93 10.97 -9.63
C PHE A 144 -1.08 9.80 -9.11
N THR A 145 -0.06 10.06 -8.29
CA THR A 145 0.73 9.00 -7.62
C THR A 145 -0.15 8.14 -6.72
N GLY A 146 -1.00 8.75 -5.90
CA GLY A 146 -1.95 8.03 -5.04
C GLY A 146 -2.91 7.15 -5.84
N LEU A 147 -3.51 7.70 -6.89
CA LEU A 147 -4.39 6.95 -7.79
C LEU A 147 -3.66 5.78 -8.47
N ALA A 148 -2.42 5.98 -8.89
CA ALA A 148 -1.62 4.91 -9.49
C ALA A 148 -1.33 3.77 -8.49
N ILE A 149 -1.03 4.09 -7.23
CA ILE A 149 -0.86 3.11 -6.15
C ILE A 149 -2.16 2.34 -5.91
N LEU A 150 -3.30 3.02 -5.85
CA LEU A 150 -4.61 2.41 -5.66
C LEU A 150 -4.94 1.41 -6.78
N ILE A 151 -4.80 1.85 -8.04
CA ILE A 151 -5.10 1.01 -9.21
C ILE A 151 -4.15 -0.18 -9.28
N PHE A 152 -2.86 0.01 -8.95
CA PHE A 152 -1.89 -1.07 -8.83
C PHE A 152 -2.38 -2.12 -7.82
N GLY A 153 -2.73 -1.70 -6.61
CA GLY A 153 -3.18 -2.58 -5.54
C GLY A 153 -4.45 -3.36 -5.90
N ILE A 154 -5.46 -2.69 -6.45
CA ILE A 154 -6.69 -3.32 -6.93
C ILE A 154 -6.39 -4.33 -8.04
N SER A 155 -5.52 -3.99 -8.98
CA SER A 155 -5.13 -4.88 -10.07
C SER A 155 -4.43 -6.15 -9.55
N VAL A 156 -3.55 -6.01 -8.55
CA VAL A 156 -2.90 -7.15 -7.87
C VAL A 156 -3.92 -8.03 -7.16
N ASP A 157 -4.85 -7.44 -6.41
CA ASP A 157 -5.89 -8.19 -5.71
C ASP A 157 -6.80 -8.95 -6.68
N LEU A 158 -7.16 -8.33 -7.81
CA LEU A 158 -7.94 -8.97 -8.88
C LEU A 158 -7.19 -10.15 -9.50
N VAL A 159 -5.88 -10.02 -9.78
CA VAL A 159 -5.05 -11.13 -10.27
C VAL A 159 -5.07 -12.29 -9.28
N ILE A 160 -4.88 -12.00 -7.98
CA ILE A 160 -4.91 -13.03 -6.92
C ILE A 160 -6.30 -13.69 -6.84
N ALA A 161 -7.37 -12.90 -6.83
CA ALA A 161 -8.74 -13.40 -6.72
C ALA A 161 -9.13 -14.32 -7.89
N ILE A 162 -8.78 -13.92 -9.11
CA ILE A 162 -9.05 -14.71 -10.34
C ILE A 162 -8.18 -15.96 -10.36
N SER A 163 -6.92 -15.88 -9.93
CA SER A 163 -6.00 -17.02 -9.90
C SER A 163 -6.42 -18.12 -8.91
N ARG A 164 -7.34 -17.84 -7.96
CA ARG A 164 -7.89 -18.89 -7.08
C ARG A 164 -8.90 -19.81 -7.77
N TYR A 165 -9.40 -19.41 -8.93
CA TYR A 165 -10.34 -20.19 -9.74
C TYR A 165 -9.65 -20.92 -10.90
N TYR A 166 -8.31 -20.97 -10.94
CA TYR A 166 -7.57 -21.80 -11.89
C TYR A 166 -7.16 -23.14 -11.25
#